data_AF-A0A202FA59-F1
#
_entry.id   AF-A0A202FA59-F1
#
_cell.length_a   1.000
_cell.length_b   1.000
_cell.length_c   1.000
_cell.angle_alpha   90.00
_cell.angle_beta   90.00
_cell.angle_gamma   90.00
#
_symmetry.space_group_name_H-M   'P 1'
#
loop_
_entity.id
_entity.type
_entity.pdbx_description
1 polymer ?
#
loop_
_entity_poly.entity_id
_entity_poly.type
_entity_poly.pdbx_seq_one_letter_code
_entity_poly.pdbx_strand_id
1 'polypeptide(L)' 'MSFTIGKYIVGIVVILLGIYQLLNSRKYVHEIQKDGSKTTSHFVGYAVWSSFVVGILIIGMGMSILSMR' A
#
# COMPACT_ATOMS: atom_id res chain seq x y z
N MET A 1 18.29 23.29 10.81
CA MET A 1 16.97 22.71 10.44
C MET A 1 17.11 21.18 10.32
N SER A 2 17.73 20.55 11.32
CA SER A 2 17.14 19.61 12.29
C SER A 2 16.48 18.38 11.66
N PHE A 3 17.26 17.30 11.53
CA PHE A 3 16.91 15.97 10.99
C PHE A 3 15.55 15.41 11.45
N THR A 4 15.06 15.86 12.60
CA THR A 4 13.76 15.50 13.18
C THR A 4 12.58 15.87 12.27
N ILE A 5 12.59 17.05 11.63
CA ILE A 5 11.51 17.44 10.69
C ILE A 5 11.48 16.49 9.48
N GLY A 6 12.67 16.08 8.99
CA GLY A 6 12.79 15.17 7.86
C GLY A 6 12.16 13.80 8.14
N LYS A 7 12.37 13.24 9.34
CA LYS A 7 11.76 11.96 9.77
C LYS A 7 10.23 12.03 9.75
N TYR A 8 9.63 13.12 10.24
CA TYR A 8 8.18 13.30 10.23
C TYR A 8 7.61 13.35 8.80
N ILE A 9 8.25 14.14 7.92
CA ILE A 9 7.82 14.25 6.52
C ILE A 9 7.90 12.88 5.84
N VAL A 10 9.03 12.17 5.99
CA VAL A 10 9.23 10.84 5.40
C VAL A 10 8.19 9.85 5.94
N GLY A 11 7.97 9.80 7.25
CA GLY A 11 6.99 8.91 7.86
C GLY A 11 5.57 9.14 7.35
N ILE A 12 5.14 10.40 7.27
CA ILE A 12 3.83 10.77 6.73
C ILE A 12 3.69 10.37 5.26
N VAL A 13 4.70 10.67 4.43
CA VAL A 13 4.70 10.32 3.00
C VAL A 13 4.62 8.80 2.82
N VAL A 14 5.38 8.03 3.59
CA VAL A 14 5.36 6.57 3.54
C VAL A 14 3.98 6.02 3.91
N ILE A 15 3.33 6.57 4.95
CA ILE A 15 1.95 6.17 5.32
C ILE A 15 0.98 6.47 4.17
N LEU A 16 1.07 7.66 3.55
CA LEU A 16 0.21 8.03 2.43
C LEU A 16 0.39 7.09 1.23
N LEU A 17 1.62 6.69 0.92
CA LEU A 17 1.92 5.70 -0.12
C LEU A 17 1.31 4.34 0.21
N GLY A 18 1.38 3.91 1.47
CA GLY A 18 0.75 2.67 1.93
C GLY A 18 -0.78 2.70 1.78
N ILE A 19 -1.43 3.81 2.17
CA ILE A 19 -2.87 4.01 1.96
C ILE A 19 -3.21 3.98 0.47
N TYR A 20 -2.42 4.66 -0.37
CA TYR A 20 -2.60 4.65 -1.82
C TYR A 20 -2.52 3.23 -2.39
N GLN A 21 -1.55 2.42 -1.95
CA GLN A 21 -1.42 1.02 -2.38
C GLN A 21 -2.65 0.18 -2.00
N LEU A 22 -3.23 0.40 -0.81
CA LEU A 22 -4.46 -0.28 -0.37
C LEU A 22 -5.67 0.10 -1.23
N LEU A 23 -5.82 1.40 -1.52
CA LEU A 23 -6.89 1.89 -2.40
C LEU A 23 -6.76 1.32 -3.81
N ASN A 24 -5.54 1.28 -4.34
CA ASN A 24 -5.30 0.72 -5.67
C ASN A 24 -5.55 -0.79 -5.72
N SER A 25 -5.20 -1.51 -4.65
CA SER A 25 -5.53 -2.94 -4.53
C SER A 25 -7.04 -3.18 -4.53
N ARG A 26 -7.82 -2.35 -3.82
CA ARG A 26 -9.29 -2.43 -3.84
C ARG A 26 -9.89 -2.08 -5.21
N LYS A 27 -9.37 -1.03 -5.84
CA LYS A 27 -9.78 -0.63 -7.20
C LYS A 27 -9.54 -1.75 -8.19
N TYR A 28 -8.37 -2.40 -8.12
CA TYR A 28 -8.01 -3.52 -8.98
C TYR A 28 -8.94 -4.73 -8.79
N VAL A 29 -9.34 -5.05 -7.55
CA VAL A 29 -10.36 -6.07 -7.29
C VAL A 29 -11.69 -5.73 -7.97
N HIS A 30 -12.13 -4.48 -7.84
CA HIS A 30 -13.38 -4.04 -8.45
C HIS A 30 -13.33 -4.12 -9.98
N GLU A 31 -12.20 -3.74 -10.59
CA GLU A 31 -11.97 -3.89 -12.03
C GLU A 31 -11.99 -5.36 -12.46
N ILE A 32 -11.36 -6.27 -11.73
CA ILE A 32 -11.41 -7.71 -12.01
C ILE A 32 -12.83 -8.27 -11.85
N GLN A 33 -13.59 -7.79 -10.87
CA GLN A 33 -14.97 -8.24 -10.67
C GLN A 33 -15.91 -7.77 -11.78
N LYS A 34 -15.65 -6.61 -12.37
CA LYS A 34 -16.48 -5.99 -13.40
C LYS A 34 -16.11 -6.42 -14.82
N ASP A 35 -14.81 -6.46 -15.10
CA ASP A 35 -14.23 -6.67 -16.44
C ASP A 35 -13.41 -7.98 -16.53
N GLY A 36 -13.46 -8.81 -15.49
CA GLY A 36 -12.80 -10.12 -15.44
C GLY A 36 -13.31 -11.03 -16.55
N SER A 37 -12.40 -11.51 -17.38
CA SER A 37 -12.67 -12.40 -18.51
C SER A 37 -11.87 -13.70 -18.35
N LYS A 38 -12.06 -14.65 -19.28
CA LYS A 38 -11.31 -15.92 -19.34
C LYS A 38 -9.78 -15.72 -19.51
N THR A 39 -9.35 -14.51 -19.85
CA THR A 39 -7.95 -14.10 -19.96
C THR A 39 -7.35 -13.60 -18.65
N THR A 40 -8.15 -13.33 -17.62
CA THR A 40 -7.66 -12.92 -16.31
C THR A 40 -7.00 -14.11 -15.61
N SER A 41 -5.73 -13.93 -15.21
CA SER A 41 -4.95 -15.00 -14.59
C SER A 41 -5.63 -15.56 -13.34
N HIS A 42 -5.63 -16.89 -13.20
CA HIS A 42 -6.11 -17.56 -11.98
C HIS A 42 -5.33 -17.13 -10.72
N PHE A 43 -4.10 -16.61 -10.90
CA PHE A 43 -3.26 -16.10 -9.82
C PHE A 43 -3.57 -14.64 -9.43
N VAL A 44 -4.52 -13.97 -10.10
CA VAL A 44 -4.80 -12.54 -9.86
C VAL A 44 -5.27 -12.27 -8.42
N GLY A 45 -6.02 -13.21 -7.82
CA GLY A 45 -6.45 -13.09 -6.43
C GLY A 45 -5.27 -13.11 -5.45
N TYR A 46 -4.24 -13.92 -5.72
CA TYR A 46 -3.02 -13.96 -4.93
C TYR A 46 -2.19 -12.68 -5.10
N ALA A 47 -2.15 -12.13 -6.31
CA ALA A 47 -1.48 -10.86 -6.60
C ALA A 47 -2.15 -9.69 -5.86
N VAL A 48 -3.50 -9.63 -5.87
CA VAL A 48 -4.29 -8.67 -5.08
C VAL A 48 -3.98 -8.82 -3.60
N TRP A 49 -4.03 -10.04 -3.06
CA TRP A 49 -3.78 -10.30 -1.64
C TRP A 49 -2.38 -9.85 -1.22
N SER A 50 -1.38 -10.22 -2.01
CA SER A 50 0.01 -9.80 -1.78
C SER A 50 0.15 -8.28 -1.83
N SER A 51 -0.49 -7.61 -2.80
CA SER A 51 -0.50 -6.15 -2.91
C SER A 51 -1.15 -5.46 -1.70
N PHE A 52 -2.22 -6.05 -1.17
CA PHE A 52 -2.87 -5.57 0.05
C PHE A 52 -1.95 -5.70 1.27
N VAL A 53 -1.28 -6.85 1.45
CA VAL A 53 -0.31 -7.08 2.52
C VAL A 53 0.86 -6.08 2.42
N VAL A 54 1.39 -5.84 1.21
CA VAL A 54 2.43 -4.84 0.98
C VAL A 54 1.98 -3.45 1.42
N GLY A 55 0.74 -3.04 1.11
CA GLY A 55 0.18 -1.77 1.58
C GLY A 55 0.18 -1.65 3.10
N ILE A 56 -0.21 -2.71 3.82
CA ILE A 56 -0.19 -2.73 5.30
C ILE A 56 1.25 -2.60 5.82
N LEU A 57 2.20 -3.33 5.23
CA LEU A 57 3.60 -3.28 5.63
C LEU A 57 4.20 -1.89 5.42
N ILE A 58 3.86 -1.21 4.33
CA ILE A 58 4.29 0.17 4.06
C ILE A 58 3.75 1.12 5.13
N ILE A 59 2.47 1.01 5.50
CA ILE A 59 1.90 1.82 6.60
C ILE A 59 2.64 1.53 7.92
N GLY A 60 2.90 0.26 8.21
CA GLY A 60 3.67 -0.16 9.39
C GLY A 60 5.09 0.43 9.41
N MET A 61 5.78 0.45 8.27
CA MET A 61 7.09 1.10 8.13
C MET A 61 7.01 2.60 8.40
N GLY A 62 6.00 3.28 7.85
CA GLY A 62 5.79 4.71 8.11
C GLY A 62 5.55 5.01 9.59
N MET A 63 4.73 4.19 10.27
CA MET A 63 4.53 4.29 11.72
C MET A 63 5.82 4.03 12.51
N SER A 64 6.62 3.05 12.09
CA SER A 64 7.91 2.75 12.72
C SER A 64 8.87 3.94 12.60
N ILE A 65 8.92 4.59 11.44
CA ILE A 65 9.77 5.78 11.21
C ILE A 65 9.35 6.93 12.14
N LEU A 66 8.05 7.12 12.34
CA LEU A 66 7.51 8.16 13.24
C LEU A 66 7.76 7.86 14.72
N SER A 67 7.72 6.59 15.12
CA SER A 67 7.96 6.17 16.51
C SER A 67 9.44 6.06 16.88
N MET A 68 10.35 6.10 15.89
CA MET A 68 11.78 5.93 16.11
C MET A 68 12.36 7.21 16.71
N ARG A 69 12.65 7.16 18.01
CA ARG A 69 13.16 8.29 18.80
C ARG A 69 14.51 8.80 18.27
#